data_AF-A0A973WA21-F1
#
_entry.id   AF-A0A973WA21-F1
#
_cell.length_a   1.000
_cell.length_b   1.000
_cell.length_c   1.000
_cell.angle_alpha   90.00
_cell.angle_beta   90.00
_cell.angle_gamma   90.00
#
_symmetry.space_group_name_H-M   'P 1'
#
loop_
_entity.id
_entity.type
_entity.pdbx_description
1 polymer ?
#
loop_
_entity_poly.entity_id
_entity_poly.type
_entity_poly.pdbx_seq_one_letter_code
_entity_poly.pdbx_strand_id
1 'polypeptide(L)' 'MQEKKEPGQSTAEFLAGLAKHLFEKEGVDVGLADILGAHLLQASPTPDAVAKAKTAIVKLAGNRANPPTAKETNG' A
#
# COMPACT_ATOMS: atom_id res chain seq x y z
N MET A 1 -4.94 -37.48 -18.84
CA MET A 1 -4.59 -36.06 -18.86
C MET A 1 -4.26 -35.67 -17.43
N GLN A 2 -3.01 -35.30 -17.14
CA GLN A 2 -2.67 -34.81 -15.81
C GLN A 2 -3.23 -33.39 -15.70
N GLU A 3 -4.29 -33.21 -14.92
CA GLU A 3 -4.73 -31.87 -14.51
C GLU A 3 -3.57 -31.25 -13.72
N LYS A 4 -2.86 -30.31 -14.35
CA LYS A 4 -2.02 -29.36 -13.62
C LYS A 4 -2.97 -28.62 -12.69
N LYS A 5 -3.04 -29.04 -11.42
CA LYS A 5 -3.48 -28.14 -10.34
C LYS A 5 -2.53 -26.96 -10.39
N GLU A 6 -2.96 -25.85 -10.96
CA GLU A 6 -2.31 -24.59 -10.65
C GLU A 6 -2.28 -24.50 -9.14
N PRO A 7 -1.11 -24.25 -8.52
CA PRO A 7 -1.06 -24.07 -7.08
C PRO A 7 -2.04 -22.95 -6.76
N GLY A 8 -3.12 -23.28 -6.06
CA GLY A 8 -4.15 -22.31 -5.70
C GLY A 8 -3.46 -21.16 -5.00
N GLN A 9 -3.49 -19.98 -5.61
CA GLN A 9 -2.78 -18.81 -5.15
C GLN A 9 -3.11 -18.61 -3.67
N SER A 10 -2.08 -18.57 -2.81
CA SER A 10 -2.29 -18.36 -1.39
C SER A 10 -2.90 -16.99 -1.15
N THR A 11 -3.67 -16.83 -0.06
CA THR A 11 -4.24 -15.53 0.32
C THR A 11 -3.16 -14.44 0.40
N ALA A 12 -1.95 -14.79 0.84
CA ALA A 12 -0.83 -13.87 0.89
C ALA A 12 -0.38 -13.40 -0.51
N GLU A 13 -0.27 -14.33 -1.46
CA GLU A 13 0.09 -14.01 -2.85
C GLU A 13 -0.99 -13.18 -3.55
N PHE A 14 -2.26 -13.48 -3.30
CA PHE A 14 -3.37 -12.69 -3.82
C PHE A 14 -3.33 -11.25 -3.29
N LEU A 15 -3.17 -11.07 -1.98
CA LEU A 15 -3.14 -9.75 -1.35
C LEU A 15 -1.91 -8.93 -1.77
N ALA A 16 -0.75 -9.58 -1.90
CA ALA A 16 0.46 -8.94 -2.44
C ALA A 16 0.28 -8.54 -3.91
N GLY A 17 -0.35 -9.40 -4.72
CA GLY A 17 -0.70 -9.09 -6.10
C GLY A 17 -1.67 -7.92 -6.21
N LEU A 18 -2.67 -7.85 -5.32
CA LEU A 18 -3.62 -6.73 -5.25
C LEU A 18 -2.92 -5.42 -4.86
N ALA A 19 -2.04 -5.44 -3.86
CA ALA A 19 -1.28 -4.26 -3.46
C ALA A 19 -0.42 -3.73 -4.62
N LYS A 20 0.27 -4.63 -5.31
CA LYS A 20 1.06 -4.30 -6.51
C LYS A 20 0.18 -3.73 -7.63
N HIS A 21 -0.98 -4.34 -7.90
CA HIS A 21 -1.90 -3.85 -8.91
C HIS A 21 -2.41 -2.45 -8.59
N LEU A 22 -2.72 -2.16 -7.32
CA LEU A 22 -3.13 -0.82 -6.90
C LEU A 22 -2.00 0.20 -7.06
N PHE A 23 -0.75 -0.19 -6.80
CA PHE A 23 0.41 0.67 -6.97
C PHE A 23 0.68 1.02 -8.45
N GLU A 24 0.50 0.05 -9.35
CA GLU A 24 0.75 0.20 -10.79
C GLU A 24 -0.43 0.83 -11.55
N LYS A 25 -1.62 0.91 -10.93
CA LYS A 25 -2.83 1.41 -11.58
C LYS A 25 -2.81 2.92 -11.73
N GLU A 26 -2.98 3.38 -12.97
CA GLU A 26 -3.12 4.79 -13.29
C GLU A 26 -4.32 5.43 -12.57
N GLY A 27 -4.12 6.64 -12.03
CA GLY A 27 -5.12 7.36 -11.25
C GLY A 27 -5.30 6.86 -9.81
N VAL A 28 -4.61 5.79 -9.40
CA VAL A 28 -4.53 5.41 -7.98
C VAL A 28 -3.41 6.19 -7.32
N ASP A 29 -3.70 6.66 -6.12
CA ASP A 29 -2.73 7.32 -5.29
C ASP A 29 -1.65 6.33 -4.79
N VAL A 30 -0.42 6.51 -5.27
CA VAL A 30 0.72 5.62 -4.96
C VAL A 30 1.00 5.53 -3.47
N GLY A 31 0.91 6.66 -2.75
CA GLY A 31 1.14 6.68 -1.30
C GLY A 31 0.04 5.96 -0.54
N LEU A 32 -1.22 6.09 -0.99
CA LEU A 32 -2.34 5.35 -0.41
C LEU A 32 -2.23 3.85 -0.70
N ALA A 33 -1.89 3.46 -1.94
CA ALA A 33 -1.70 2.06 -2.32
C ALA A 33 -0.62 1.37 -1.47
N ASP A 34 0.49 2.07 -1.23
CA ASP A 34 1.58 1.58 -0.36
C ASP A 34 1.11 1.36 1.08
N ILE A 35 0.35 2.30 1.66
CA ILE A 35 -0.22 2.17 3.00
C ILE A 35 -1.17 0.97 3.10
N LEU A 36 -2.01 0.76 2.08
CA LEU A 36 -2.92 -0.39 2.03
C LEU A 36 -2.13 -1.69 1.97
N GLY A 37 -1.08 -1.76 1.13
CA GLY A 37 -0.16 -2.89 1.04
C GLY A 37 0.53 -3.22 2.36
N ALA A 38 1.06 -2.20 3.04
CA ALA A 38 1.87 -2.35 4.24
C ALA A 38 1.07 -2.75 5.50
N HIS A 39 -0.22 -2.41 5.56
CA HIS A 39 -1.00 -2.58 6.80
C HIS A 39 -2.25 -3.42 6.63
N LEU A 40 -2.96 -3.36 5.49
CA LEU A 40 -4.28 -3.96 5.34
C LEU A 40 -4.30 -5.16 4.39
N LEU A 41 -3.49 -5.13 3.33
CA LEU A 41 -3.40 -6.20 2.33
C LEU A 41 -2.33 -7.22 2.74
N GLN A 42 -2.50 -7.77 3.95
CA GLN A 42 -1.63 -8.80 4.51
C GLN A 42 -2.48 -10.02 4.88
N ALA A 43 -1.93 -11.22 4.71
CA ALA A 43 -2.66 -12.46 5.06
C ALA A 43 -2.93 -12.58 6.57
N SER A 44 -2.11 -11.92 7.40
CA SER A 44 -2.26 -11.86 8.85
C SER A 44 -1.96 -10.45 9.33
N PRO A 45 -2.89 -9.49 9.15
CA PRO A 45 -2.69 -8.13 9.60
C PRO A 45 -2.66 -8.08 11.13
N THR A 46 -1.93 -7.11 11.70
CA THR A 46 -1.90 -6.93 13.15
C THR A 46 -3.27 -6.45 13.66
N PRO A 47 -3.65 -6.69 14.93
CA PRO A 47 -4.92 -6.21 15.48
C PRO A 47 -5.11 -4.69 15.38
N ASP A 48 -3.99 -3.95 15.36
CA ASP A 48 -3.94 -2.49 15.22
C ASP A 48 -3.72 -2.02 13.77
N ALA A 49 -3.78 -2.91 12.78
CA ALA A 49 -3.54 -2.60 11.37
C ALA A 49 -4.38 -1.41 10.87
N VAL A 50 -5.66 -1.36 11.23
CA VAL A 50 -6.55 -0.25 10.87
C VAL A 50 -6.10 1.07 11.51
N ALA A 51 -5.67 1.03 12.77
CA ALA A 51 -5.18 2.23 13.46
C ALA A 51 -3.87 2.74 12.84
N LYS A 52 -2.96 1.83 12.48
CA LYS A 52 -1.71 2.14 11.76
C LYS A 52 -1.98 2.73 10.38
N ALA A 53 -2.85 2.09 9.59
CA ALA A 53 -3.25 2.60 8.28
C ALA A 53 -3.87 4.01 8.37
N LYS A 54 -4.79 4.23 9.31
CA LYS A 54 -5.37 5.57 9.55
C LYS A 54 -4.30 6.61 9.88
N THR A 55 -3.39 6.27 10.79
CA THR A 55 -2.28 7.15 11.18
C THR A 55 -1.39 7.50 9.98
N ALA A 56 -1.06 6.50 9.17
CA ALA A 56 -0.25 6.69 7.97
C ALA A 56 -0.97 7.55 6.91
N ILE A 57 -2.27 7.37 6.71
CA ILE A 57 -3.09 8.19 5.79
C ILE A 57 -3.12 9.65 6.26
N VAL A 58 -3.34 9.88 7.56
CA VAL A 58 -3.32 11.25 8.13
C VAL A 58 -1.95 11.89 7.93
N LYS A 59 -0.87 11.15 8.16
CA LYS A 59 0.50 11.64 7.92
C LYS A 59 0.73 11.96 6.44
N LEU A 60 0.29 11.10 5.53
CA LEU A 60 0.37 11.33 4.08
C LEU A 60 -0.40 12.59 3.66
N ALA A 61 -1.63 12.76 4.15
CA ALA A 61 -2.42 13.95 3.91
C ALA A 61 -1.74 15.21 4.46
N GLY A 62 -1.20 15.15 5.68
CA GLY A 62 -0.45 16.26 6.29
C GLY A 62 0.78 16.67 5.47
N ASN A 63 1.56 15.70 5.00
CA ASN A 63 2.72 15.95 4.15
C ASN A 63 2.34 16.59 2.80
N ARG A 64 1.16 16.30 2.27
CA ARG A 64 0.66 16.87 1.01
C ARG A 64 0.03 18.23 1.18
N ALA A 65 -0.63 18.46 2.30
CA ALA A 65 -1.19 19.76 2.66
C ALA A 65 -0.07 20.77 2.95
N ASN A 66 1.03 20.31 3.55
CA ASN A 66 2.22 21.11 3.84
C ASN A 66 3.44 20.47 3.16
N PRO A 67 3.57 20.60 1.83
CA PRO A 67 4.78 20.14 1.17
C PRO A 67 5.96 20.87 1.80
N PRO A 68 7.05 20.18 2.18
CA PRO A 68 8.24 20.86 2.67
C PRO A 68 8.63 21.88 1.60
N THR A 69 8.59 23.16 1.94
CA THR A 69 9.09 24.21 1.07
C THR A 69 10.49 23.80 0.70
N ALA A 70 10.77 23.74 -0.60
CA ALA A 70 12.10 23.44 -1.11
C ALA A 70 13.07 24.32 -0.35
N LYS A 71 13.87 23.71 0.52
CA LYS A 71 14.88 24.38 1.31
C LYS A 71 15.73 25.15 0.31
N GLU A 72 15.73 26.47 0.44
CA GLU A 72 16.52 27.39 -0.37
C GLU A 72 17.97 26.92 -0.36
N THR A 73 18.39 26.25 -1.42
CA THR A 73 19.81 26.13 -1.79
C THR A 73 20.08 27.26 -2.76
N ASN A 74 20.31 28.45 -2.22
CA ASN A 74 20.86 29.58 -2.98
C ASN A 74 22.13 30.06 -2.27
N GLY A 75 23.25 30.01 -3.00
CA GLY A 75 24.42 30.89 -2.83
C GLY A 75 25.46 30.43 -1.84
#